data_AF-A0A1G3LYC9-F1
#
_entry.id   AF-A0A1G3LYC9-F1
#
_cell.length_a   1.000
_cell.length_b   1.000
_cell.length_c   1.000
_cell.angle_alpha   90.00
_cell.angle_beta   90.00
_cell.angle_gamma   90.00
#
_symmetry.space_group_name_H-M   'P 1'
#
loop_
_entity.id
_entity.type
_entity.pdbx_description
1 polymer ?
#
loop_
_entity_poly.entity_id
_entity_poly.type
_entity_poly.pdbx_seq_one_letter_code
_entity_poly.pdbx_strand_id
1 'polypeptide(L)'
;MAEVFESAANLNLQQANDIVLYLLSTYESGLKEPPEGKPVTECFDLKTLTPSKEWADIADKAATDFRAHGLPMDDPVVSRR
;
A
#
# COMPACT_ATOMS: atom_id res chain seq x y z
N MET A 1 0.30 -5.49 3.82
CA MET A 1 -0.58 -5.65 5.00
C MET A 1 0.22 -5.74 6.29
N ALA A 2 1.09 -6.75 6.47
CA ALA A 2 1.92 -6.89 7.69
C ALA A 2 2.69 -5.61 8.05
N GLU A 3 3.33 -4.99 7.06
CA GLU A 3 4.10 -3.74 7.25
C GLU A 3 3.26 -2.57 7.77
N VAL A 4 2.02 -2.42 7.29
CA VAL A 4 1.09 -1.38 7.76
C VAL A 4 0.72 -1.62 9.23
N PHE A 5 0.46 -2.89 9.60
CA PHE A 5 0.16 -3.26 10.99
C PHE A 5 1.34 -2.98 11.93
N GLU A 6 2.56 -3.35 11.51
CA GLU A 6 3.78 -3.09 12.29
C GLU A 6 4.03 -1.59 12.45
N SER A 7 3.91 -0.82 11.37
CA SER A 7 4.08 0.64 11.39
C SER A 7 3.05 1.33 12.28
N ALA A 8 1.80 0.88 12.22
CA ALA A 8 0.70 1.46 12.99
C ALA A 8 0.82 1.24 14.50
N ALA A 9 1.56 0.21 14.94
CA ALA A 9 1.74 -0.10 16.37
C ALA A 9 2.44 1.02 17.15
N ASN A 10 3.18 1.90 16.45
CA ASN A 10 3.90 3.02 17.04
C ASN A 10 3.15 4.36 16.97
N LEU A 11 1.93 4.39 16.43
CA LEU A 11 1.14 5.61 16.29
C LEU A 11 0.32 5.89 17.55
N ASN A 12 0.18 7.17 17.88
CA ASN A 12 -0.85 7.59 18.82
C ASN A 12 -2.23 7.70 18.12
N LEU A 13 -3.29 7.80 18.93
CA LEU A 13 -4.67 7.83 18.41
C LEU A 13 -4.93 8.99 17.44
N GLN A 14 -4.34 10.16 17.67
CA GLN A 14 -4.51 11.31 16.78
C GLN A 14 -3.87 11.06 15.42
N GLN A 15 -2.62 10.58 15.40
CA GLN A 15 -1.92 10.22 14.16
C GLN A 15 -2.67 9.14 13.38
N ALA A 16 -3.18 8.12 14.08
CA ALA A 16 -3.99 7.07 13.45
C ALA A 16 -5.28 7.64 12.83
N ASN A 17 -5.98 8.53 13.53
CA ASN A 17 -7.19 9.18 13.01
C ASN A 17 -6.89 10.04 11.77
N ASP A 18 -5.80 10.79 11.77
CA ASP A 18 -5.43 11.64 10.63
C ASP A 18 -5.21 10.79 9.37
N ILE A 19 -4.53 9.65 9.49
CA ILE A 19 -4.33 8.70 8.38
C ILE A 19 -5.65 8.09 7.92
N VAL A 20 -6.54 7.69 8.85
CA VAL A 20 -7.85 7.11 8.50
C VAL A 20 -8.73 8.12 7.76
N LEU A 21 -8.78 9.38 8.22
CA LEU A 21 -9.54 10.44 7.56
C LEU A 21 -8.97 10.76 6.18
N TYR A 22 -7.64 10.77 6.04
CA TYR A 22 -6.98 10.89 4.74
C TYR A 22 -7.41 9.76 3.78
N LEU A 23 -7.32 8.50 4.22
CA LEU A 23 -7.69 7.34 3.41
C LEU A 23 -9.16 7.38 3.01
N LEU A 24 -10.05 7.71 3.95
CA LEU A 24 -11.47 7.86 3.68
C LEU A 24 -11.69 8.90 2.59
N SER A 25 -11.15 10.12 2.76
CA SER A 25 -11.31 11.20 1.77
C SER A 25 -10.75 10.84 0.39
N THR A 26 -9.71 10.01 0.33
CA THR A 26 -9.05 9.61 -0.93
C THR A 26 -9.86 8.60 -1.73
N TYR A 27 -10.51 7.64 -1.05
CA TYR A 27 -11.12 6.48 -1.71
C TYR A 27 -12.66 6.45 -1.62
N GLU A 28 -13.29 7.25 -0.76
CA GLU A 28 -14.74 7.22 -0.51
C GLU A 28 -15.58 7.39 -1.79
N SER A 29 -15.20 8.32 -2.67
CA SER A 29 -15.95 8.55 -3.92
C SER A 29 -15.88 7.38 -4.90
N GLY A 30 -14.84 6.54 -4.81
CA GLY A 30 -14.60 5.39 -5.68
C GLY A 30 -15.25 4.09 -5.19
N LEU A 31 -15.82 4.06 -3.98
CA LEU A 31 -16.35 2.82 -3.38
C LEU A 31 -17.52 2.21 -4.15
N LYS A 32 -18.29 3.03 -4.86
CA LYS A 32 -19.44 2.55 -5.65
C LYS A 32 -19.01 1.80 -6.91
N GLU A 33 -17.92 2.25 -7.53
CA GLU A 33 -17.40 1.72 -8.80
C GLU A 33 -15.88 1.55 -8.69
N PRO A 34 -15.41 0.62 -7.85
CA PRO A 34 -13.98 0.39 -7.68
C PRO A 34 -13.39 -0.25 -8.95
N PRO A 35 -12.09 -0.02 -9.24
CA PRO A 35 -11.41 -0.72 -10.31
C PRO A 35 -11.43 -2.24 -10.04
N GLU A 36 -11.74 -3.02 -11.08
CA GLU A 36 -11.93 -4.48 -11.00
C GLU A 36 -10.66 -5.23 -10.57
N GLY A 37 -9.49 -4.62 -10.75
CA GLY A 37 -8.20 -5.25 -10.50
C GLY A 37 -7.78 -6.16 -11.65
N LYS A 38 -6.83 -7.05 -11.37
CA LYS A 38 -6.24 -7.98 -12.35
C LYS A 38 -6.05 -9.37 -11.72
N PRO A 39 -6.16 -10.45 -12.51
CA PRO A 39 -5.86 -11.78 -12.02
C PRO A 39 -4.37 -11.91 -11.66
N VAL A 40 -4.05 -12.82 -10.74
CA VAL A 40 -2.67 -13.07 -10.30
C VAL A 40 -1.74 -13.39 -11.47
N THR A 41 -2.25 -14.04 -12.51
CA THR A 41 -1.51 -14.39 -13.74
C THR A 41 -1.04 -13.18 -14.55
N GLU A 42 -1.65 -12.00 -14.36
CA GLU A 42 -1.25 -10.74 -14.98
C GLU A 42 -0.40 -9.88 -14.03
N CYS A 43 -0.55 -10.06 -12.72
CA CYS A 43 0.20 -9.32 -11.71
C CYS A 43 1.54 -9.95 -11.32
N PHE A 44 1.76 -11.25 -11.58
CA PHE A 44 2.94 -12.00 -11.13
C PHE A 44 3.52 -12.89 -12.23
N ASP A 45 4.84 -13.02 -12.24
CA ASP A 45 5.51 -14.13 -12.91
C ASP A 45 5.31 -15.40 -12.07
N LEU A 46 4.51 -16.33 -12.58
CA LEU A 46 4.15 -17.56 -11.88
C LEU A 46 5.31 -18.56 -11.76
N LYS A 47 6.37 -18.42 -12.56
CA LYS A 47 7.55 -19.30 -12.50
C LYS A 47 8.47 -18.90 -11.36
N THR A 48 8.66 -17.59 -11.18
CA THR A 48 9.55 -17.03 -10.15
C THR A 48 8.79 -16.61 -8.89
N LEU A 49 7.45 -16.57 -8.95
CA LEU A 49 6.57 -16.05 -7.91
C LEU A 49 6.91 -14.61 -7.50
N THR A 50 7.33 -13.80 -8.48
CA THR A 50 7.67 -12.39 -8.27
C THR A 50 6.62 -11.48 -8.90
N PRO A 51 6.32 -10.32 -8.31
CA PRO A 51 5.41 -9.36 -8.91
C PRO A 51 5.93 -8.89 -10.27
N SER A 52 5.01 -8.58 -11.18
CA SER A 52 5.33 -7.85 -12.40
C SER A 52 5.81 -6.45 -12.04
N LYS A 53 6.52 -5.80 -12.97
CA LYS A 53 6.99 -4.43 -12.76
C LYS A 53 5.83 -3.48 -12.43
N GLU A 54 4.71 -3.61 -13.14
CA GLU A 54 3.52 -2.81 -12.89
C GLU A 54 3.01 -2.98 -11.45
N TRP A 55 2.90 -4.23 -10.97
CA TRP A 55 2.40 -4.51 -9.64
C TRP A 55 3.36 -4.03 -8.55
N ALA A 56 4.67 -4.15 -8.77
CA ALA A 56 5.69 -3.59 -7.89
C ALA A 56 5.61 -2.05 -7.84
N ASP A 57 5.48 -1.39 -8.99
CA ASP A 57 5.39 0.08 -9.06
C ASP A 57 4.11 0.59 -8.34
N ILE A 58 2.99 -0.15 -8.40
CA ILE A 58 1.76 0.18 -7.64
C ILE A 58 2.00 0.08 -6.13
N ALA A 59 2.67 -0.98 -5.67
CA ALA A 59 2.99 -1.16 -4.26
C ALA A 59 3.92 -0.05 -3.75
N ASP A 60 4.94 0.32 -4.54
CA ASP A 60 5.88 1.39 -4.21
C ASP A 60 5.19 2.76 -4.15
N LYS A 61 4.25 3.01 -5.07
CA LYS A 61 3.43 4.23 -5.06
C LYS A 61 2.60 4.31 -3.78
N ALA A 62 1.92 3.24 -3.40
CA ALA A 62 1.13 3.20 -2.16
C ALA A 62 2.01 3.38 -0.91
N ALA A 63 3.18 2.74 -0.86
CA ALA A 63 4.12 2.90 0.24
C ALA A 63 4.63 4.35 0.36
N THR A 64 4.96 4.98 -0.77
CA THR A 64 5.40 6.38 -0.82
C THR A 64 4.31 7.32 -0.32
N ASP A 65 3.07 7.09 -0.74
CA ASP A 65 1.92 7.86 -0.31
C ASP A 65 1.66 7.72 1.20
N PHE A 66 1.76 6.50 1.74
CA PHE A 66 1.66 6.28 3.18
C PHE A 66 2.75 6.97 3.99
N ARG A 67 4.00 6.94 3.52
CA ARG A 67 5.11 7.69 4.17
C ARG A 67 4.85 9.19 4.16
N ALA A 68 4.35 9.73 3.05
CA ALA A 68 4.01 11.15 2.94
C ALA A 68 2.90 11.58 3.93
N HIS A 69 2.02 10.67 4.33
CA HIS A 69 0.92 10.92 5.26
C HIS A 69 1.19 10.43 6.69
N GLY A 70 2.45 10.14 7.03
CA GLY A 70 2.87 9.90 8.42
C GLY A 70 2.81 8.45 8.88
N LEU A 71 2.66 7.48 7.98
CA LEU A 71 2.86 6.07 8.29
C LEU A 71 4.31 5.67 7.92
N PRO A 72 5.20 5.40 8.90
CA PRO A 72 6.61 5.16 8.65
C PRO A 72 6.84 3.73 8.14
N MET A 73 6.55 3.49 6.86
CA MET A 73 6.83 2.22 6.20
C MET A 73 8.30 2.09 5.81
N ASP A 74 8.82 0.86 5.86
CA ASP A 74 10.20 0.55 5.48
C ASP A 74 10.39 0.72 3.96
N ASP A 75 11.60 1.05 3.50
CA ASP A 75 11.89 1.12 2.06
C ASP A 75 11.53 -0.20 1.35
N PRO A 76 11.01 -0.13 0.11
CA PRO A 76 10.46 -1.30 -0.56
C PRO A 76 11.48 -2.45 -0.62
N VAL A 77 10.97 -3.66 -0.38
CA VAL A 77 11.70 -4.93 -0.16
C VAL A 77 12.72 -5.26 -1.25
N VAL A 78 12.67 -4.60 -2.41
CA VAL A 78 13.68 -4.69 -3.48
C VAL A 78 15.07 -4.19 -3.03
N SER A 79 15.15 -3.35 -1.99
CA SER A 79 16.42 -2.81 -1.47
C SER A 79 17.08 -3.66 -0.37
N ARG A 80 16.42 -4.74 0.10
CA ARG A 80 17.01 -5.67 1.09
C ARG A 80 17.62 -6.89 0.42
N ARG A 81 18.70 -6.70 -0.34
CA ARG A 81 19.67 -7.74 -0.72
C ARG A 81 21.09 -7.20 -0.71
#